data_AF-A0A1Y2VPN4-F1
#
_entry.id   AF-A0A1Y2VPN4-F1
#
_cell.length_a   1.000
_cell.length_b   1.000
_cell.length_c   1.000
_cell.angle_alpha   90.00
_cell.angle_beta   90.00
_cell.angle_gamma   90.00
#
_symmetry.space_group_name_H-M   'P 1'
#
loop_
_entity.id
_entity.type
_entity.pdbx_description
1 polymer ?
#
loop_
_entity_poly.entity_id
_entity_poly.type
_entity_poly.pdbx_seq_one_letter_code
_entity_poly.pdbx_strand_id
1 'polypeptide(L)'
;MAKVALASEIVTNLFPERETMTAAQIASGVQAALTVQRRAVSLGKRPFAAALVGPDNETVLLTHQSVDQVNHAESSLARLAYQHYPKEFLWQCTLFSTWELCGMCTATIYWAHIGRIVFAGSNDQLFELTGPANEENFTMDWHTRDVLKGCPQKAIEVIGPLENEGKVVVEESDMYWSKTRSRRIVSG
;
A
#
# COMPACT_ATOMS: atom_id res chain seq x y z
N MET A 1 8.67 25.13 17.23
CA MET A 1 7.23 24.95 16.88
C MET A 1 6.56 24.25 18.05
N ALA A 2 5.35 24.67 18.43
CA ALA A 2 4.60 24.02 19.52
C ALA A 2 4.33 22.55 19.17
N LYS A 3 4.39 21.66 20.17
CA LYS A 3 4.02 20.25 20.03
C LYS A 3 2.53 20.20 19.68
N VAL A 4 2.21 19.89 18.42
CA VAL A 4 0.80 19.74 18.00
C VAL A 4 0.27 18.48 18.68
N ALA A 5 -0.78 18.62 19.49
CA ALA A 5 -1.45 17.49 20.13
C ALA A 5 -2.01 16.53 19.08
N LEU A 6 -2.02 15.23 19.39
CA LEU A 6 -2.65 14.24 18.51
C LEU A 6 -4.15 14.52 18.45
N ALA A 7 -4.77 14.42 17.27
CA ALA A 7 -6.21 14.68 17.14
C ALA A 7 -7.05 13.68 17.96
N SER A 8 -6.50 12.48 18.22
CA SER A 8 -7.11 11.46 19.08
C SER A 8 -7.25 11.89 20.54
N GLU A 9 -6.47 12.86 21.02
CA GLU A 9 -6.59 13.40 22.40
C GLU A 9 -7.78 14.36 22.55
N ILE A 10 -8.32 14.86 21.43
CA ILE A 10 -9.37 15.90 21.40
C ILE A 10 -10.68 15.33 20.87
N VAL A 11 -10.64 14.56 19.77
CA VAL A 11 -11.82 14.04 19.06
C VAL A 11 -11.81 12.51 19.10
N THR A 12 -11.86 11.96 20.31
CA THR A 12 -11.64 10.53 20.60
C THR A 12 -12.53 9.58 19.80
N ASN A 13 -13.78 9.98 19.51
CA ASN A 13 -14.73 9.17 18.74
C ASN A 13 -14.28 8.91 17.30
N LEU A 14 -13.46 9.80 16.71
CA LEU A 14 -12.88 9.60 15.37
C LEU A 14 -11.72 8.61 15.36
N PHE A 15 -11.12 8.33 16.51
CA PHE A 15 -9.90 7.54 16.63
C PHE A 15 -10.08 6.37 17.61
N PRO A 16 -11.05 5.46 17.37
CA PRO A 16 -11.20 4.26 18.20
C PRO A 16 -9.92 3.42 18.21
N GLU A 17 -9.73 2.65 19.29
CA GLU A 17 -8.59 1.74 19.40
C GLU A 17 -8.63 0.67 18.31
N ARG A 18 -7.45 0.24 17.87
CA ARG A 18 -7.28 -0.84 16.89
C ARG A 18 -6.86 -2.11 17.60
N GLU A 19 -7.39 -3.24 17.14
CA GLU A 19 -6.85 -4.54 17.52
C GLU A 19 -5.42 -4.71 16.99
N THR A 20 -4.59 -5.39 17.78
CA THR A 20 -3.25 -5.80 17.36
C THR A 20 -3.35 -6.91 16.32
N MET A 21 -2.38 -6.96 15.42
CA MET A 21 -2.33 -7.98 14.37
C MET A 21 -1.37 -9.10 14.71
N THR A 22 -1.78 -10.32 14.43
CA THR A 22 -0.89 -11.47 14.42
C THR A 22 -0.10 -11.56 13.10
N ALA A 23 1.03 -12.27 13.12
CA ALA A 23 1.79 -12.55 11.90
C ALA A 23 0.93 -13.30 10.84
N ALA A 24 0.04 -14.19 11.27
CA ALA A 24 -0.86 -14.92 10.38
C ALA A 24 -1.87 -13.99 9.68
N GLN A 25 -2.43 -13.01 10.39
CA GLN A 25 -3.32 -12.00 9.81
C GLN A 25 -2.57 -11.07 8.84
N ILE A 26 -1.32 -10.70 9.16
CA ILE A 26 -0.46 -9.94 8.24
C ILE A 26 -0.25 -10.73 6.94
N ALA A 27 0.16 -11.99 7.05
CA ALA A 27 0.37 -12.85 5.89
C ALA A 27 -0.90 -13.03 5.05
N SER A 28 -2.07 -13.24 5.71
CA SER A 28 -3.37 -13.37 5.04
C SER A 28 -3.75 -12.10 4.26
N GLY A 29 -3.61 -10.92 4.87
CA GLY A 29 -3.91 -9.66 4.20
C GLY A 29 -2.99 -9.38 3.00
N VAL A 30 -1.70 -9.75 3.09
CA VAL A 30 -0.81 -9.67 1.92
C VAL A 30 -1.22 -10.67 0.85
N GLN A 31 -1.63 -11.89 1.21
CA GLN A 31 -2.14 -12.87 0.23
C GLN A 31 -3.40 -12.37 -0.49
N ALA A 32 -4.27 -11.59 0.17
CA ALA A 32 -5.40 -10.96 -0.50
C ALA A 32 -4.94 -9.98 -1.60
N ALA A 33 -3.93 -9.16 -1.32
CA ALA A 33 -3.35 -8.26 -2.33
C ALA A 33 -2.60 -9.03 -3.45
N LEU A 34 -1.84 -10.07 -3.12
CA LEU A 34 -1.14 -10.93 -4.09
C LEU A 34 -2.12 -11.65 -5.02
N THR A 35 -3.27 -12.10 -4.53
CA THR A 35 -4.31 -12.72 -5.36
C THR A 35 -4.75 -11.78 -6.49
N VAL A 36 -4.89 -10.49 -6.17
CA VAL A 36 -5.25 -9.44 -7.12
C VAL A 36 -4.08 -9.13 -8.06
N GLN A 37 -2.86 -9.04 -7.55
CA GLN A 37 -1.64 -8.87 -8.35
C GLN A 37 -1.49 -9.98 -9.40
N ARG A 38 -1.61 -11.25 -9.00
CA ARG A 38 -1.50 -12.41 -9.89
C ARG A 38 -2.52 -12.34 -11.03
N ARG A 39 -3.76 -11.93 -10.72
CA ARG A 39 -4.80 -11.68 -11.73
C ARG A 39 -4.45 -10.50 -12.64
N ALA A 40 -3.93 -9.39 -12.09
CA ALA A 40 -3.52 -8.24 -12.87
C ALA A 40 -2.43 -8.62 -13.89
N VAL A 41 -1.40 -9.34 -13.43
CA VAL A 41 -0.29 -9.81 -14.25
C VAL A 41 -0.75 -10.77 -15.35
N SER A 42 -1.70 -11.68 -15.06
CA SER A 42 -2.25 -12.58 -16.10
C SER A 42 -3.01 -11.85 -17.21
N LEU A 43 -3.46 -10.61 -16.94
CA LEU A 43 -4.08 -9.70 -17.90
C LEU A 43 -3.08 -8.70 -18.52
N GLY A 44 -1.78 -8.86 -18.28
CA GLY A 44 -0.73 -7.97 -18.78
C GLY A 44 -0.70 -6.60 -18.10
N LYS A 45 -1.26 -6.48 -16.89
CA LYS A 45 -1.18 -5.26 -16.07
C LYS A 45 0.01 -5.33 -15.11
N ARG A 46 0.48 -4.16 -14.68
CA ARG A 46 1.61 -4.01 -13.76
C ARG A 46 1.30 -4.67 -12.40
N PRO A 47 2.31 -5.22 -11.71
CA PRO A 47 2.12 -5.97 -10.47
C PRO A 47 1.97 -5.05 -9.25
N PHE A 48 0.92 -4.23 -9.24
CA PHE A 48 0.57 -3.35 -8.13
C PHE A 48 -0.87 -3.60 -7.71
N ALA A 49 -1.04 -4.01 -6.46
CA ALA A 49 -2.35 -4.35 -5.93
C ALA A 49 -2.47 -4.05 -4.43
N ALA A 50 -3.70 -3.86 -3.98
CA ALA A 50 -4.02 -3.57 -2.60
C ALA A 50 -5.34 -4.22 -2.16
N ALA A 51 -5.45 -4.44 -0.85
CA ALA A 51 -6.64 -4.93 -0.18
C ALA A 51 -6.94 -4.07 1.06
N LEU A 52 -8.22 -3.82 1.32
CA LEU A 52 -8.69 -3.20 2.55
C LEU A 52 -9.27 -4.31 3.43
N VAL A 53 -8.74 -4.45 4.63
CA VAL A 53 -9.17 -5.42 5.63
C VAL A 53 -9.85 -4.68 6.78
N GLY A 54 -10.95 -5.26 7.27
CA GLY A 54 -11.76 -4.70 8.33
C GLY A 54 -11.10 -4.73 9.72
N PRO A 55 -11.81 -4.20 10.73
CA PRO A 55 -11.31 -4.10 12.11
C PRO A 55 -10.93 -5.44 12.77
N ASP A 56 -11.52 -6.53 12.30
CA ASP A 56 -11.23 -7.91 12.74
C ASP A 56 -9.88 -8.45 12.22
N ASN A 57 -9.15 -7.65 11.44
CA ASN A 57 -7.90 -8.01 10.79
C ASN A 57 -8.00 -9.25 9.87
N GLU A 58 -9.21 -9.63 9.44
CA GLU A 58 -9.48 -10.84 8.65
C GLU A 58 -10.39 -10.58 7.45
N THR A 59 -11.49 -9.83 7.63
CA THR A 59 -12.48 -9.63 6.58
C THR A 59 -11.94 -8.70 5.50
N VAL A 60 -11.75 -9.23 4.28
CA VAL A 60 -11.42 -8.43 3.10
C VAL A 60 -12.68 -7.68 2.64
N LEU A 61 -12.66 -6.36 2.76
CA LEU A 61 -13.78 -5.48 2.42
C LEU A 61 -13.76 -5.08 0.96
N LEU A 62 -12.59 -4.67 0.48
CA LEU A 62 -12.36 -4.17 -0.88
C LEU A 62 -10.99 -4.61 -1.37
N THR A 63 -10.83 -4.75 -2.68
CA THR A 63 -9.54 -5.01 -3.33
C THR A 63 -9.42 -4.21 -4.61
N HIS A 64 -8.21 -3.81 -5.00
CA HIS A 64 -7.99 -3.09 -6.24
C HIS A 64 -6.60 -3.38 -6.83
N GLN A 65 -6.48 -3.28 -8.15
CA GLN A 65 -5.21 -3.31 -8.88
C GLN A 65 -4.92 -1.91 -9.45
N SER A 66 -3.67 -1.59 -9.77
CA SER A 66 -3.39 -0.33 -10.47
C SER A 66 -3.99 -0.33 -11.87
N VAL A 67 -4.65 0.77 -12.25
CA VAL A 67 -5.32 0.93 -13.54
C VAL A 67 -4.42 1.65 -14.55
N ASP A 68 -3.78 2.73 -14.10
CA ASP A 68 -2.82 3.55 -14.86
C ASP A 68 -1.82 4.25 -13.90
N GLN A 69 -1.08 5.26 -14.39
CA GLN A 69 -0.02 5.95 -13.65
C GLN A 69 -0.49 6.86 -12.51
N VAL A 70 -1.78 7.20 -12.44
CA VAL A 70 -2.33 8.07 -11.39
C VAL A 70 -3.50 7.42 -10.65
N ASN A 71 -4.07 6.36 -11.22
CA ASN A 71 -5.06 5.49 -10.58
C ASN A 71 -4.38 4.24 -10.01
N HIS A 72 -3.51 4.46 -9.02
CA HIS A 72 -2.84 3.40 -8.29
C HIS A 72 -3.84 2.61 -7.45
N ALA A 73 -3.55 1.32 -7.22
CA ALA A 73 -4.38 0.41 -6.45
C ALA A 73 -4.83 1.01 -5.11
N GLU A 74 -3.89 1.53 -4.33
CA GLU A 74 -4.08 2.04 -2.97
C GLU A 74 -4.93 3.32 -2.99
N SER A 75 -4.63 4.24 -3.90
CA SER A 75 -5.38 5.50 -4.02
C SER A 75 -6.82 5.29 -4.49
N SER A 76 -7.03 4.38 -5.44
CA SER A 76 -8.34 4.03 -5.97
C SER A 76 -9.17 3.31 -4.90
N LEU A 77 -8.55 2.35 -4.21
CA LEU A 77 -9.15 1.62 -3.09
C LEU A 77 -9.54 2.55 -1.94
N ALA A 78 -8.67 3.49 -1.55
CA ALA A 78 -8.93 4.43 -0.47
C ALA A 78 -10.08 5.40 -0.81
N ARG A 79 -10.17 5.86 -2.07
CA ARG A 79 -11.29 6.69 -2.55
C ARG A 79 -12.62 5.94 -2.48
N LEU A 80 -12.64 4.69 -2.94
CA LEU A 80 -13.83 3.82 -2.84
C LEU A 80 -14.20 3.59 -1.37
N ALA A 81 -13.23 3.22 -0.53
CA ALA A 81 -13.44 2.97 0.89
C ALA A 81 -14.08 4.18 1.59
N TYR A 82 -13.57 5.39 1.33
CA TYR A 82 -14.10 6.64 1.90
C TYR A 82 -15.55 6.91 1.48
N GLN A 83 -15.98 6.45 0.31
CA GLN A 83 -17.37 6.60 -0.14
C GLN A 83 -18.31 5.56 0.49
N HIS A 84 -17.79 4.41 0.92
CA HIS A 84 -18.59 3.28 1.39
C HIS A 84 -18.66 3.15 2.91
N TYR A 85 -17.65 3.64 3.64
CA TYR A 85 -17.53 3.40 5.08
C TYR A 85 -17.34 4.70 5.88
N PRO A 86 -17.85 4.75 7.12
CA PRO A 86 -17.63 5.89 8.00
C PRO A 86 -16.16 5.97 8.46
N LYS A 87 -15.72 7.17 8.83
CA LYS A 87 -14.33 7.46 9.17
C LYS A 87 -13.85 6.62 10.36
N GLU A 88 -14.65 6.55 11.41
CA GLU A 88 -14.37 5.82 12.65
C GLU A 88 -14.13 4.33 12.39
N PHE A 89 -14.82 3.77 11.39
CA PHE A 89 -14.62 2.39 10.95
C PHE A 89 -13.34 2.25 10.12
N LEU A 90 -13.11 3.16 9.16
CA LEU A 90 -11.87 3.16 8.37
C LEU A 90 -10.62 3.34 9.23
N TRP A 91 -10.71 4.09 10.33
CA TRP A 91 -9.60 4.25 11.27
C TRP A 91 -9.17 2.92 11.90
N GLN A 92 -10.09 1.95 11.97
CA GLN A 92 -9.81 0.60 12.46
C GLN A 92 -9.38 -0.36 11.35
N CYS A 93 -9.59 0.01 10.09
CA CYS A 93 -9.22 -0.81 8.95
C CYS A 93 -7.73 -0.74 8.64
N THR A 94 -7.27 -1.77 7.93
CA THR A 94 -5.89 -1.91 7.46
C THR A 94 -5.86 -1.95 5.95
N LEU A 95 -5.06 -1.09 5.32
CA LEU A 95 -4.74 -1.20 3.90
C LEU A 95 -3.46 -2.01 3.72
N PHE A 96 -3.59 -3.14 3.04
CA PHE A 96 -2.48 -3.97 2.60
C PHE A 96 -2.11 -3.61 1.16
N SER A 97 -0.81 -3.46 0.89
CA SER A 97 -0.27 -3.21 -0.44
C SER A 97 0.87 -4.17 -0.74
N THR A 98 1.00 -4.59 -2.01
CA THR A 98 2.14 -5.42 -2.42
C THR A 98 3.45 -4.64 -2.32
N TRP A 99 3.44 -3.36 -2.68
CA TRP A 99 4.60 -2.48 -2.63
C TRP A 99 4.36 -1.29 -1.69
N GLU A 100 5.45 -0.70 -1.20
CA GLU A 100 5.43 0.52 -0.41
C GLU A 100 4.68 1.63 -1.15
N LEU A 101 3.92 2.41 -0.38
CA LEU A 101 3.08 3.44 -0.96
C LEU A 101 3.91 4.64 -1.36
N CYS A 102 3.62 5.13 -2.56
CA CYS A 102 4.14 6.39 -3.04
C CYS A 102 3.52 7.58 -2.29
N GLY A 103 4.05 8.79 -2.51
CA GLY A 103 3.57 9.98 -1.79
C GLY A 103 2.09 10.31 -2.03
N MET A 104 1.60 10.12 -3.26
CA MET A 104 0.19 10.28 -3.60
C MET A 104 -0.71 9.29 -2.86
N CYS A 105 -0.34 8.01 -2.85
CA CYS A 105 -1.11 6.96 -2.17
C CYS A 105 -1.13 7.19 -0.66
N THR A 106 0.02 7.49 -0.06
CA THR A 106 0.14 7.76 1.38
C THR A 106 -0.72 8.96 1.80
N ALA A 107 -0.67 10.06 1.04
CA ALA A 107 -1.52 11.22 1.31
C ALA A 107 -3.01 10.90 1.15
N THR A 108 -3.38 10.10 0.14
CA THR A 108 -4.78 9.70 -0.09
C THR A 108 -5.32 8.88 1.09
N ILE A 109 -4.56 7.92 1.60
CA ILE A 109 -4.91 7.12 2.78
C ILE A 109 -5.08 7.99 4.02
N TYR A 110 -4.15 8.94 4.22
CA TYR A 110 -4.25 9.89 5.33
C TYR A 110 -5.59 10.64 5.31
N TRP A 111 -6.04 11.09 4.14
CA TRP A 111 -7.32 11.78 3.99
C TRP A 111 -8.54 10.85 4.06
N ALA A 112 -8.43 9.63 3.53
CA ALA A 112 -9.45 8.59 3.63
C ALA A 112 -9.67 8.08 5.07
N HIS A 113 -8.76 8.42 5.98
CA HIS A 113 -8.83 8.08 7.40
C HIS A 113 -8.67 6.58 7.70
N ILE A 114 -7.89 5.89 6.87
CA ILE A 114 -7.52 4.50 7.14
C ILE A 114 -6.35 4.49 8.14
N GLY A 115 -6.49 3.75 9.24
CA GLY A 115 -5.60 3.89 10.40
C GLY A 115 -4.33 3.04 10.38
N ARG A 116 -4.24 2.03 9.51
CA ARG A 116 -3.06 1.18 9.38
C ARG A 116 -2.71 0.92 7.92
N ILE A 117 -1.42 0.97 7.60
CA ILE A 117 -0.83 0.61 6.32
C ILE A 117 0.11 -0.58 6.55
N VAL A 118 -0.03 -1.62 5.74
CA VAL A 118 0.89 -2.75 5.68
C VAL A 118 1.38 -2.87 4.24
N PHE A 119 2.70 -2.89 4.03
CA PHE A 119 3.26 -3.13 2.70
C PHE A 119 4.34 -4.21 2.75
N ALA A 120 4.39 -5.03 1.69
CA ALA A 120 5.32 -6.15 1.63
C ALA A 120 6.70 -5.73 1.11
N GLY A 121 6.83 -5.31 -0.15
CA GLY A 121 8.10 -4.84 -0.73
C GLY A 121 8.34 -3.34 -0.54
N SER A 122 9.59 -2.89 -0.38
CA SER A 122 9.95 -1.47 -0.29
C SER A 122 10.10 -0.79 -1.66
N ASN A 123 10.12 0.56 -1.67
CA ASN A 123 10.47 1.31 -2.88
C ASN A 123 11.89 1.03 -3.35
N ASP A 124 12.84 0.77 -2.45
CA ASP A 124 14.22 0.40 -2.79
C ASP A 124 14.27 -0.92 -3.56
N GLN A 125 13.58 -1.94 -3.06
CA GLN A 125 13.48 -3.24 -3.72
C GLN A 125 12.80 -3.11 -5.09
N LEU A 126 11.78 -2.24 -5.21
CA LEU A 126 11.15 -1.96 -6.50
C LEU A 126 12.12 -1.26 -7.47
N PHE A 127 12.94 -0.34 -6.98
CA PHE A 127 13.96 0.32 -7.79
C PHE A 127 15.05 -0.65 -8.27
N GLU A 128 15.55 -1.53 -7.39
CA GLU A 128 16.48 -2.60 -7.76
C GLU A 128 15.90 -3.49 -8.89
N LEU A 129 14.59 -3.76 -8.82
CA LEU A 129 13.89 -4.57 -9.82
C LEU A 129 13.70 -3.85 -11.16
N THR A 130 13.40 -2.56 -11.14
CA THR A 130 12.99 -1.79 -12.33
C THR A 130 14.14 -1.07 -13.02
N GLY A 131 15.12 -0.60 -12.25
CA GLY A 131 16.29 0.15 -12.70
C GLY A 131 15.99 1.59 -13.13
N PRO A 132 17.04 2.40 -13.37
CA PRO A 132 16.93 3.87 -13.49
C PRO A 132 16.22 4.37 -14.76
N ALA A 133 16.09 3.54 -15.79
CA ALA A 133 15.54 3.95 -17.08
C ALA A 133 14.16 3.32 -17.37
N ASN A 134 13.45 2.76 -16.39
CA ASN A 134 12.15 2.11 -16.60
C ASN A 134 11.05 3.10 -17.03
N GLU A 135 10.75 3.13 -18.34
CA GLU A 135 9.72 4.00 -18.93
C GLU A 135 8.30 3.71 -18.41
N GLU A 136 8.07 2.50 -17.86
CA GLU A 136 6.79 2.16 -17.25
C GLU A 136 6.70 2.53 -15.77
N ASN A 137 7.84 2.62 -15.07
CA ASN A 137 7.90 2.83 -13.62
C ASN A 137 9.10 3.67 -13.19
N PHE A 138 8.89 4.99 -13.08
CA PHE A 138 9.86 5.89 -12.46
C PHE A 138 9.69 5.85 -10.93
N THR A 139 10.54 5.06 -10.27
CA THR A 139 10.45 4.87 -8.81
C THR A 139 10.81 6.16 -8.08
N MET A 140 9.98 6.54 -7.11
CA MET A 140 10.25 7.67 -6.21
C MET A 140 11.09 7.22 -5.02
N ASP A 141 12.05 8.07 -4.64
CA ASP A 141 12.83 7.96 -3.39
C ASP A 141 12.12 8.72 -2.24
N TRP A 142 10.81 8.49 -2.11
CA TRP A 142 9.99 8.98 -0.99
C TRP A 142 9.28 7.80 -0.36
N HIS A 143 9.57 7.56 0.91
CA HIS A 143 8.98 6.47 1.67
C HIS A 143 7.66 6.89 2.32
N THR A 144 6.81 5.91 2.62
CA THR A 144 5.52 6.14 3.30
C THR A 144 5.72 6.92 4.60
N ARG A 145 6.80 6.61 5.34
CA ARG A 145 7.12 7.25 6.62
C ARG A 145 7.59 8.71 6.46
N ASP A 146 8.24 9.06 5.35
CA ASP A 146 8.68 10.44 5.10
C ASP A 146 7.49 11.38 4.94
N VAL A 147 6.45 10.92 4.24
CA VAL A 147 5.22 11.68 4.04
C VAL A 147 4.48 11.87 5.37
N LEU A 148 4.34 10.80 6.16
CA LEU A 148 3.63 10.85 7.43
C LEU A 148 4.35 11.68 8.51
N LYS A 149 5.67 11.85 8.41
CA LYS A 149 6.43 12.76 9.30
C LYS A 149 5.90 14.19 9.27
N GLY A 150 5.33 14.63 8.14
CA GLY A 150 4.68 15.94 7.98
C GLY A 150 3.24 16.01 8.49
N CYS A 151 2.68 14.92 9.02
CA CYS A 151 1.25 14.78 9.30
C CYS A 151 0.96 14.49 10.79
N PRO A 152 1.28 15.40 11.73
CA PRO A 152 1.33 15.10 13.16
C PRO A 152 -0.04 14.79 13.80
N GLN A 153 -1.16 15.03 13.11
CA GLN A 153 -2.49 14.90 13.69
C GLN A 153 -3.04 13.47 13.75
N LYS A 154 -2.60 12.58 12.84
CA LYS A 154 -3.13 11.20 12.76
C LYS A 154 -1.99 10.20 12.93
N ALA A 155 -2.07 9.39 13.98
CA ALA A 155 -1.12 8.31 14.23
C ALA A 155 -1.44 7.06 13.38
N ILE A 156 -1.21 7.17 12.07
CA ILE A 156 -1.33 6.05 11.14
C ILE A 156 -0.19 5.07 11.42
N GLU A 157 -0.55 3.82 11.69
CA GLU A 157 0.41 2.76 11.93
C GLU A 157 0.96 2.23 10.59
N VAL A 158 2.27 2.03 10.50
CA VAL A 158 2.93 1.56 9.27
C VAL A 158 3.79 0.34 9.58
N ILE A 159 3.41 -0.79 9.00
CA ILE A 159 4.12 -2.07 9.10
C ILE A 159 4.70 -2.40 7.72
N GLY A 160 6.00 -2.69 7.66
CA GLY A 160 6.70 -2.98 6.42
C GLY A 160 8.06 -2.25 6.31
N PRO A 161 8.95 -2.68 5.40
CA PRO A 161 8.76 -3.83 4.50
C PRO A 161 8.74 -5.16 5.29
N LEU A 162 8.09 -6.18 4.71
CA LEU A 162 7.97 -7.50 5.32
C LEU A 162 9.03 -8.43 4.73
N GLU A 163 9.69 -9.23 5.56
CA GLU A 163 10.79 -10.07 5.09
C GLU A 163 10.30 -11.21 4.17
N ASN A 164 9.35 -12.04 4.63
CA ASN A 164 8.93 -13.24 3.90
C ASN A 164 8.00 -12.87 2.75
N GLU A 165 6.96 -12.09 3.04
CA GLU A 165 5.99 -11.65 2.05
C GLU A 165 6.62 -10.70 1.02
N GLY A 166 7.61 -9.89 1.42
CA GLY A 166 8.36 -9.03 0.51
C GLY A 166 9.16 -9.84 -0.52
N LYS A 167 9.81 -10.95 -0.11
CA LYS A 167 10.50 -11.85 -1.06
C LYS A 167 9.52 -12.40 -2.11
N VAL A 168 8.33 -12.84 -1.68
CA VAL A 168 7.29 -13.33 -2.60
C VAL A 168 6.85 -12.24 -3.57
N VAL A 169 6.60 -11.01 -3.09
CA VAL A 169 6.22 -9.89 -3.97
C VAL A 169 7.30 -9.57 -4.99
N VAL A 170 8.58 -9.53 -4.59
CA VAL A 170 9.71 -9.28 -5.48
C VAL A 170 9.78 -10.36 -6.56
N GLU A 171 9.78 -11.62 -6.17
CA GLU A 171 9.86 -12.78 -7.09
C GLU A 171 8.70 -12.78 -8.08
N GLU A 172 7.46 -12.61 -7.62
CA GLU A 172 6.29 -12.64 -8.51
C GLU A 172 6.21 -11.43 -9.43
N SER A 173 6.59 -10.25 -8.93
CA SER A 173 6.61 -9.03 -9.76
C SER A 173 7.68 -9.13 -10.85
N ASP A 174 8.78 -9.85 -10.60
CA ASP A 174 9.85 -10.00 -11.58
C ASP A 174 9.41 -10.72 -12.85
N MET A 175 8.38 -11.57 -12.77
CA MET A 175 7.78 -12.21 -13.95
C MET A 175 7.19 -11.20 -14.95
N TYR A 176 6.79 -10.02 -14.47
CA TYR A 176 6.40 -8.89 -15.31
C TYR A 176 7.62 -8.05 -15.71
N TRP A 177 8.42 -7.62 -14.73
CA TRP A 177 9.50 -6.66 -14.96
C TRP A 177 10.66 -7.22 -15.80
N SER A 178 11.01 -8.50 -15.67
CA SER A 178 12.04 -9.15 -16.50
C SER A 178 11.80 -8.97 -18.00
N LYS A 179 10.54 -9.04 -18.45
CA LYS A 179 10.16 -8.82 -19.87
C LYS A 179 10.40 -7.38 -20.33
N THR A 180 10.18 -6.43 -19.44
CA THR A 180 10.45 -5.00 -19.70
C THR A 180 11.95 -4.70 -19.75
N ARG A 181 12.77 -5.44 -18.97
CA ARG A 181 14.23 -5.37 -19.03
C ARG A 181 14.78 -5.96 -20.34
N SER A 182 14.28 -7.12 -20.78
CA SER A 182 14.78 -7.81 -21.98
C SER A 182 14.54 -7.08 -23.30
N ARG A 183 13.49 -6.24 -23.40
CA ARG A 183 13.23 -5.42 -24.60
C ARG A 183 14.37 -4.44 -24.94
N ARG A 184 15.30 -4.19 -24.01
CA ARG A 184 16.41 -3.24 -24.18
C ARG A 184 17.67 -3.81 -24.80
N ILE A 185 17.89 -5.13 -24.70
CA ILE A 185 19.15 -5.73 -25.19
C ILE A 185 19.15 -5.85 -26.72
N VAL A 186 17.96 -5.81 -27.36
CA VAL A 186 17.80 -6.06 -28.80
C VAL A 186 17.73 -4.77 -29.63
N SER A 187 17.88 -3.59 -29.02
CA SER A 187 17.78 -2.29 -29.69
C SER A 187 19.06 -1.45 -29.64
N GLY A 188 20.22 -2.10 -29.48
CA GLY A 188 21.54 -1.48 -29.54
C GLY A 188 22.27 -1.83 -30.84
#